data_AF-A0A662C4V3-F1
#
_entry.id   AF-A0A662C4V3-F1
#
_cell.length_a   1.000
_cell.length_b   1.000
_cell.length_c   1.000
_cell.angle_alpha   90.00
_cell.angle_beta   90.00
_cell.angle_gamma   90.00
#
_symmetry.space_group_name_H-M   'P 1'
#
loop_
_entity.id
_entity.type
_entity.pdbx_description
1 polymer ?
#
loop_
_entity_poly.entity_id
_entity_poly.type
_entity_poly.pdbx_seq_one_letter_code
_entity_poly.pdbx_strand_id
1 'polypeptide(L)' 'MMMAVPECFKRKCIHYLGVIQPDGTEQTETVACKAFPAGIPSEIAYGMNKHKKRLLNQENDIVYERI' A
#
# COMPACT_ATOMS: atom_id res chain seq x y z
N MET A 1 -18.55 1.51 7.76
CA MET A 1 -17.60 0.56 7.12
C MET A 1 -16.38 0.46 8.01
N MET A 2 -15.95 -0.74 8.43
CA MET A 2 -14.76 -0.89 9.27
C MET A 2 -13.54 -0.96 8.34
N MET A 3 -12.71 0.08 8.34
CA MET A 3 -11.49 0.08 7.54
C MET A 3 -10.51 -0.95 8.13
N ALA A 4 -10.22 -2.00 7.37
CA ALA A 4 -9.15 -2.93 7.75
C ALA A 4 -7.83 -2.15 7.80
N VAL A 5 -7.02 -2.39 8.84
CA VAL A 5 -5.71 -1.75 8.96
C VAL A 5 -4.75 -2.39 7.94
N PRO A 6 -4.07 -1.63 7.07
CA PRO A 6 -3.16 -2.18 6.08
C PRO A 6 -1.94 -2.86 6.70
N GLU A 7 -1.49 -3.96 6.11
CA GLU A 7 -0.32 -4.72 6.52
C GLU A 7 0.97 -3.87 6.44
N CYS A 8 1.08 -2.96 5.48
CA CYS A 8 2.22 -2.02 5.40
C CYS A 8 2.34 -1.15 6.65
N PHE A 9 1.21 -0.68 7.20
CA PHE A 9 1.17 0.07 8.44
C PHE A 9 1.54 -0.81 9.64
N LYS A 10 0.86 -1.96 9.80
CA LYS A 10 1.12 -2.92 10.91
C LYS A 10 2.58 -3.35 10.98
N ARG A 11 3.21 -3.54 9.82
CA ARG A 11 4.59 -4.01 9.70
C ARG A 11 5.61 -2.88 9.79
N LYS A 12 5.17 -1.61 9.77
CA LYS A 12 6.01 -0.39 9.80
C LYS A 12 6.91 -0.26 8.57
N CYS A 13 6.31 -0.37 7.38
CA CYS A 13 7.02 -0.19 6.12
C CYS A 13 7.45 1.27 5.92
N ILE A 14 8.73 1.51 5.58
CA ILE A 14 9.30 2.88 5.40
C ILE A 14 8.67 3.63 4.21
N HIS A 15 8.08 2.88 3.28
CA HIS A 15 7.51 3.43 2.05
C HIS A 15 6.02 3.74 2.17
N TYR A 16 5.37 3.35 3.26
CA TYR A 16 3.93 3.55 3.46
C TYR A 16 3.60 5.03 3.63
N LEU A 17 2.64 5.55 2.86
CA LEU A 17 2.26 6.97 2.88
C LEU A 17 0.95 7.22 3.62
N GLY A 18 0.12 6.19 3.83
CA GLY A 18 -1.19 6.31 4.46
C GLY A 18 -2.34 6.12 3.49
N VAL A 19 -3.50 6.67 3.84
CA VAL A 19 -4.68 6.75 2.97
C VAL A 19 -4.59 8.06 2.18
N ILE A 20 -4.84 8.00 0.87
CA ILE A 20 -4.93 9.14 -0.03
C ILE A 20 -6.34 9.24 -0.61
N GLN A 21 -6.74 10.44 -1.03
CA GLN A 21 -8.01 10.74 -1.68
C GLN A 21 -7.75 11.38 -3.05
N PRO A 22 -7.60 10.60 -4.14
CA PRO A 22 -7.27 11.12 -5.46
C PRO A 22 -8.24 12.18 -5.98
N ASP A 23 -9.54 12.07 -5.67
CA ASP A 23 -10.57 13.04 -6.08
C ASP A 23 -11.07 13.92 -4.91
N GLY A 24 -10.45 13.81 -3.73
CA GLY A 24 -10.84 14.54 -2.53
C GLY A 24 -12.11 14.03 -1.83
N THR A 25 -12.67 12.89 -2.26
CA THR A 25 -13.84 12.26 -1.65
C THR A 25 -13.48 10.98 -0.90
N GLU A 26 -14.31 10.63 0.09
CA GLU A 26 -14.20 9.36 0.83
C GLU A 26 -14.36 8.14 -0.09
N GLN A 27 -15.05 8.27 -1.22
CA GLN A 27 -15.31 7.15 -2.15
C GLN A 27 -14.06 6.68 -2.89
N THR A 28 -13.05 7.56 -3.04
CA THR A 28 -11.79 7.21 -3.71
C THR A 28 -10.65 6.96 -2.74
N GLU A 29 -10.93 6.91 -1.44
CA GLU A 29 -9.93 6.59 -0.43
C GLU A 29 -9.23 5.27 -0.76
N THR A 30 -7.92 5.36 -0.95
CA THR A 30 -7.08 4.21 -1.20
C THR A 30 -5.80 4.31 -0.40
N VAL A 31 -5.26 3.16 -0.01
CA VAL A 31 -4.00 3.09 0.74
C VAL A 31 -2.85 3.15 -0.25
N ALA A 32 -1.87 4.02 -0.02
CA ALA A 32 -0.78 4.27 -0.96
C ALA A 32 0.60 4.14 -0.31
N CYS A 33 1.59 3.85 -1.14
CA CYS A 33 3.01 3.84 -0.77
C CYS A 33 3.86 4.33 -1.93
N LYS A 34 5.16 4.55 -1.71
CA LYS A 34 6.09 4.95 -2.79
C LYS A 34 6.15 3.95 -3.95
N ALA A 35 5.93 2.66 -3.68
CA ALA A 35 5.90 1.62 -4.72
C ALA A 35 4.62 1.65 -5.57
N PHE A 36 3.49 1.99 -4.94
CA PHE A 36 2.16 2.03 -5.54
C PHE A 36 1.45 3.36 -5.22
N PRO A 37 1.81 4.46 -5.90
CA PRO A 37 1.28 5.79 -5.61
C PRO A 37 -0.21 5.91 -5.92
N ALA A 38 -0.75 5.11 -6.85
CA ALA A 38 -2.16 5.08 -7.20
C ALA A 38 -3.00 4.12 -6.34
N GLY A 39 -2.39 3.39 -5.41
CA GLY A 39 -3.08 2.43 -4.55
C GLY A 39 -2.37 1.08 -4.44
N ILE A 40 -2.17 0.61 -3.21
CA ILE A 40 -1.53 -0.66 -2.91
C ILE A 40 -2.49 -1.80 -3.26
N PRO A 41 -2.06 -2.80 -4.05
CA PRO A 41 -2.85 -3.99 -4.33
C PRO A 41 -3.36 -4.68 -3.06
N SER A 42 -4.60 -5.15 -3.07
CA SER A 42 -5.25 -5.78 -1.90
C SER A 42 -4.47 -6.99 -1.37
N GLU A 43 -3.81 -7.75 -2.24
CA GLU A 43 -2.95 -8.88 -1.87
C GLU A 43 -1.76 -8.48 -0.97
N ILE A 44 -1.29 -7.23 -1.08
CA ILE A 44 -0.25 -6.64 -0.24
C ILE A 44 -0.88 -5.92 0.96
N ALA A 45 -1.88 -5.07 0.72
CA ALA A 45 -2.47 -4.22 1.74
C ALA A 45 -3.20 -5.03 2.82
N TYR A 46 -3.91 -6.09 2.43
CA TYR A 46 -4.77 -6.87 3.32
C TYR A 46 -4.58 -8.38 3.19
N GLY A 47 -3.73 -8.82 2.26
CA GLY A 47 -3.44 -10.22 2.00
C GLY A 47 -2.14 -10.73 2.64
N MET A 48 -1.73 -11.92 2.19
CA MET A 48 -0.52 -12.59 2.66
C MET A 48 0.75 -12.15 1.93
N ASN A 49 0.64 -11.38 0.84
CA ASN A 49 1.81 -10.94 0.09
C ASN A 49 2.64 -9.99 0.97
N LYS A 50 3.87 -10.39 1.27
CA LYS A 50 4.79 -9.60 2.11
C LYS A 50 5.54 -8.53 1.33
N HIS A 51 5.31 -8.43 0.01
CA HIS A 51 5.98 -7.52 -0.89
C HIS A 51 7.52 -7.59 -0.77
N LYS A 52 8.05 -8.81 -0.62
CA LYS A 52 9.51 -9.07 -0.51
C LYS A 52 10.21 -9.14 -1.87
N LYS A 53 9.45 -9.02 -2.95
CA LYS A 53 9.90 -9.05 -4.34
C LYS A 53 9.00 -8.09 -5.12
N ARG A 54 9.52 -7.49 -6.20
CA ARG A 54 8.71 -6.65 -7.08
C ARG A 54 7.57 -7.48 -7.70
N LEU A 55 6.41 -6.86 -7.88
CA LEU A 55 5.35 -7.45 -8.69
C LEU A 55 5.63 -7.20 -10.18
N LEU A 56 5.12 -8.08 -11.05
CA LEU A 56 5.27 -7.93 -12.51
C LEU A 56 4.77 -6.58 -13.04
N ASN A 57 3.73 -6.02 -12.41
CA ASN A 57 3.08 -4.78 -12.83
C ASN A 57 3.48 -3.57 -11.97
N GLN A 58 4.63 -3.66 -11.27
CA GLN A 58 5.16 -2.55 -10.49
C GLN A 58 6.21 -1.80 -11.32
N GLU A 59 6.04 -0.48 -11.47
CA GLU A 59 6.89 0.35 -12.34
C GLU A 59 8.29 0.66 -11.77
N ASN A 60 8.51 0.36 -10.49
CA ASN A 60 9.76 0.61 -9.77
C ASN A 60 10.22 -0.65 -9.04
N ASP A 61 11.42 -0.65 -8.48
CA ASP A 61 11.98 -1.80 -7.74
C ASP A 61 11.80 -1.70 -6.21
N ILE A 62 10.91 -0.81 -5.73
CA ILE A 62 10.67 -0.61 -4.30
C ILE A 62 9.96 -1.84 -3.71
N VAL A 63 10.55 -2.44 -2.69
CA VAL A 63 9.97 -3.56 -1.96
C VAL A 63 9.73 -3.18 -0.50
N TYR A 64 9.12 -4.08 0.27
CA TYR A 64 8.94 -3.87 1.70
C TYR A 64 10.30 -3.72 2.40
N GLU A 65 10.45 -2.60 3.12
CA GLU A 65 11.57 -2.30 4.02
C GLU A 65 11.03 -1.75 5.34
N ARG A 66 11.64 -2.15 6.46
CA ARG A 66 11.16 -1.81 7.81
C ARG A 66 11.93 -0.63 8.39
N ILE A 67 11.22 0.25 9.11
CA ILE A 67 11.82 1.33 9.93
C ILE A 67 12.55 0.72 11.13
#